data_AF-X1UH90-F1
#
_entry.id   AF-X1UH90-F1
#
_cell.length_a   1.000
_cell.length_b   1.000
_cell.length_c   1.000
_cell.angle_alpha   90.00
_cell.angle_beta   90.00
_cell.angle_gamma   90.00
#
_symmetry.space_group_name_H-M   'P 1'
#
loop_
_entity.id
_entity.type
_entity.pdbx_description
1 polymer ?
#
loop_
_entity_poly.entity_id
_entity_poly.type
_entity_poly.pdbx_seq_one_letter_code
_entity_poly.pdbx_strand_id
1 'polypeptide(L)'
;MNIRIHGSRDDFYENQLEMPETEEERDRLFSKYHQIVMNEIASQYPDATVEFTHENSLRAVEVSIAEDDTDDWESFAREARQEMDVVERVGDILDKVFSDGTWAENTEPATS
;
A
#
# COMPACT_ATOMS: atom_id res chain seq x y z
N MET A 1 -13.57 -0.48 8.31
CA MET A 1 -12.54 0.43 7.77
C MET A 1 -12.19 -0.04 6.36
N ASN A 2 -12.20 0.87 5.40
CA ASN A 2 -11.72 0.63 4.05
C ASN A 2 -10.39 1.40 3.89
N ILE A 3 -9.37 0.73 3.38
CA ILE A 3 -8.09 1.34 3.01
C ILE A 3 -7.96 1.18 1.50
N ARG A 4 -8.00 2.28 0.77
CA ARG A 4 -7.76 2.32 -0.67
C ARG A 4 -6.37 2.87 -0.97
N ILE A 5 -5.64 2.18 -1.81
CA ILE A 5 -4.29 2.57 -2.21
C ILE A 5 -4.33 2.86 -3.70
N HIS A 6 -4.06 4.11 -4.05
CA HIS A 6 -3.87 4.56 -5.43
C HIS A 6 -2.38 4.49 -5.74
N GLY A 7 -2.04 3.68 -6.73
CA GLY A 7 -0.67 3.54 -7.20
C GLY A 7 -0.64 3.14 -8.66
N SER A 8 0.23 3.79 -9.43
CA SER A 8 0.49 3.39 -10.80
C SER A 8 1.70 2.45 -10.86
N ARG A 9 1.71 1.61 -11.91
CA ARG A 9 2.85 0.78 -12.25
C ARG A 9 4.07 1.63 -12.63
N ASP A 10 3.85 2.78 -13.28
CA ASP A 10 4.91 3.68 -13.72
C ASP A 10 5.60 4.36 -12.52
N ASP A 11 4.84 4.84 -11.53
CA ASP A 11 5.36 5.40 -10.27
C ASP A 11 6.21 4.38 -9.48
N PHE A 12 5.84 3.08 -9.56
CA PHE A 12 6.63 2.00 -8.96
C PHE A 12 8.03 1.96 -9.58
N TYR A 13 8.14 1.98 -10.92
CA TYR A 13 9.44 1.86 -11.59
C TYR A 13 10.27 3.13 -11.59
N GLU A 14 9.66 4.32 -11.60
CA GLU A 14 10.40 5.59 -11.55
C GLU A 14 11.28 5.72 -10.30
N ASN A 15 10.94 5.00 -9.23
CA ASN A 15 11.67 5.00 -7.96
C ASN A 15 12.59 3.77 -7.76
N GLN A 16 12.61 2.82 -8.70
CA GLN A 16 13.51 1.67 -8.61
C GLN A 16 14.86 2.01 -9.24
N LEU A 17 15.94 1.80 -8.48
CA LEU A 17 17.32 2.03 -8.94
C LEU A 17 17.73 1.08 -10.07
N GLU A 18 17.13 -0.11 -10.13
CA GLU A 18 17.40 -1.13 -11.14
C GLU A 18 16.08 -1.54 -11.81
N MET A 19 15.83 -0.99 -13.01
CA MET A 19 14.66 -1.35 -13.80
C MET A 19 14.88 -2.71 -14.49
N PRO A 20 13.90 -3.63 -14.44
CA PRO A 20 13.97 -4.88 -15.18
C PRO A 20 13.93 -4.61 -16.68
N GLU A 21 14.74 -5.34 -17.44
CA GLU A 21 14.89 -5.12 -18.89
C GLU A 21 13.65 -5.56 -19.68
N THR A 22 12.81 -6.44 -19.12
CA THR A 22 11.61 -6.97 -19.78
C THR A 22 10.31 -6.55 -19.10
N GLU A 23 9.25 -6.44 -19.91
CA GLU A 23 7.90 -6.14 -19.39
C GLU A 23 7.35 -7.26 -18.51
N GLU A 24 7.67 -8.52 -18.80
CA GLU A 24 7.28 -9.67 -17.95
C GLU A 24 7.94 -9.63 -16.57
N GLU A 25 9.24 -9.31 -16.50
CA GLU A 25 9.93 -9.20 -15.20
C GLU A 25 9.43 -8.00 -14.40
N ARG A 26 9.14 -6.90 -15.09
CA ARG A 26 8.42 -5.76 -14.52
C ARG A 26 7.11 -6.23 -13.89
N ASP A 27 6.18 -6.77 -14.67
CA ASP A 27 4.87 -7.19 -14.15
C ASP A 27 4.95 -8.20 -13.01
N ARG A 28 5.93 -9.11 -13.06
CA ARG A 28 6.20 -10.07 -11.98
C ARG A 28 6.67 -9.39 -10.70
N LEU A 29 7.58 -8.42 -10.79
CA LEU A 29 8.05 -7.67 -9.63
C LEU A 29 6.94 -6.80 -9.05
N PHE A 30 6.21 -6.06 -9.88
CA PHE A 30 5.07 -5.26 -9.43
C PHE A 30 4.02 -6.13 -8.71
N SER A 31 3.64 -7.27 -9.28
CA SER A 31 2.68 -8.20 -8.65
C SER A 31 3.17 -8.72 -7.30
N LYS A 32 4.47 -9.01 -7.20
CA LYS A 32 5.12 -9.48 -5.96
C LYS A 32 5.08 -8.40 -4.89
N TYR A 33 5.48 -7.17 -5.22
CA TYR A 33 5.45 -6.05 -4.29
C TYR A 33 4.03 -5.70 -3.87
N HIS A 34 3.09 -5.70 -4.80
CA HIS A 34 1.66 -5.54 -4.51
C HIS A 34 1.19 -6.57 -3.48
N GLN A 35 1.52 -7.85 -3.65
CA GLN A 35 1.16 -8.88 -2.67
C GLN A 35 1.77 -8.65 -1.28
N ILE A 36 3.04 -8.20 -1.22
CA ILE A 36 3.71 -7.91 0.06
C ILE A 36 3.01 -6.76 0.79
N VAL A 37 2.71 -5.67 0.08
CA VAL A 37 1.97 -4.53 0.65
C VAL A 37 0.62 -4.97 1.19
N MET A 38 -0.14 -5.73 0.39
CA MET A 38 -1.47 -6.21 0.80
C MET A 38 -1.39 -7.10 2.05
N ASN A 39 -0.37 -7.98 2.13
CA ASN A 39 -0.17 -8.85 3.29
C ASN A 39 0.24 -8.06 4.55
N GLU A 40 1.15 -7.10 4.43
CA GLU A 40 1.58 -6.26 5.55
C GLU A 40 0.42 -5.42 6.10
N ILE A 41 -0.38 -4.83 5.21
CA ILE A 41 -1.56 -4.05 5.61
C ILE A 41 -2.61 -4.95 6.24
N ALA A 42 -2.90 -6.11 5.65
CA ALA A 42 -3.83 -7.08 6.23
C ALA A 42 -3.34 -7.61 7.60
N SER A 43 -2.03 -7.73 7.82
CA SER A 43 -1.49 -8.14 9.12
C SER A 43 -1.65 -7.06 10.20
N GLN A 44 -1.55 -5.78 9.83
CA GLN A 44 -1.74 -4.67 10.77
C GLN A 44 -3.22 -4.30 10.95
N TYR A 45 -4.04 -4.53 9.93
CA TYR A 45 -5.45 -4.19 9.88
C TYR A 45 -6.29 -5.38 9.38
N PRO A 46 -6.44 -6.45 10.18
CA PRO A 46 -7.13 -7.68 9.76
C PRO A 46 -8.63 -7.49 9.48
N ASP A 47 -9.23 -6.46 10.09
CA ASP A 47 -10.64 -6.11 9.90
C ASP A 47 -10.86 -5.03 8.83
N ALA A 48 -9.78 -4.58 8.16
CA ALA A 48 -9.88 -3.62 7.07
C ALA A 48 -10.08 -4.31 5.72
N THR A 49 -10.95 -3.72 4.90
CA THR A 49 -11.00 -4.05 3.47
C THR A 49 -9.95 -3.22 2.77
N VAL A 50 -9.02 -3.85 2.06
CA VAL A 50 -7.94 -3.16 1.33
C VAL A 50 -8.23 -3.24 -0.17
N GLU A 51 -8.28 -2.10 -0.84
CA GLU A 51 -8.50 -1.99 -2.28
C GLU A 51 -7.28 -1.34 -2.94
N PHE A 52 -6.79 -1.93 -4.04
CA PHE A 52 -5.71 -1.33 -4.83
C PHE A 52 -6.24 -0.87 -6.19
N THR A 53 -6.18 0.43 -6.45
CA THR A 53 -6.65 1.02 -7.69
C THR A 53 -5.45 1.41 -8.57
N HIS A 54 -5.43 0.86 -9.78
CA HIS A 54 -4.47 1.22 -10.82
C HIS A 54 -4.93 2.51 -11.52
N GLU A 55 -4.82 3.64 -10.82
CA GLU A 55 -5.08 4.95 -11.41
C GLU A 55 -3.77 5.72 -11.60
N ASN A 56 -3.78 6.59 -12.62
CA ASN A 56 -2.60 7.17 -13.26
C ASN A 56 -1.97 8.33 -12.45
N SER A 57 -1.91 8.24 -11.11
CA SER A 57 -1.34 9.32 -10.30
C SER A 57 -0.85 8.89 -8.91
N LEU A 58 0.38 9.33 -8.61
CA LEU A 58 0.98 9.70 -7.33
C LEU A 58 0.45 8.93 -6.12
N ARG A 59 1.20 7.90 -5.68
CA ARG A 59 1.14 7.20 -4.38
C ARG A 59 0.22 7.89 -3.35
N ALA A 60 -1.09 7.64 -3.45
CA ALA A 60 -2.07 8.25 -2.56
C ALA A 60 -2.77 7.14 -1.79
N VAL A 61 -2.65 7.19 -0.48
CA VAL A 61 -3.40 6.30 0.42
C VAL A 61 -4.65 7.05 0.84
N GLU A 62 -5.80 6.51 0.46
CA GLU A 62 -7.11 6.94 0.93
C GLU A 62 -7.56 5.96 2.03
N VAL A 63 -7.92 6.48 3.19
CA VAL A 63 -8.49 5.68 4.27
C VAL A 63 -9.88 6.21 4.53
N SER A 64 -10.85 5.31 4.58
CA SER A 64 -12.23 5.63 4.97
C SER A 64 -12.63 4.72 6.13
N ILE A 65 -12.71 5.30 7.32
CA ILE A 65 -13.32 4.63 8.46
C ILE A 65 -14.83 4.87 8.32
N ALA A 66 -15.63 3.80 8.33
CA ALA A 66 -17.06 3.90 8.03
C ALA A 66 -17.71 4.94 8.95
N GLU A 67 -18.38 5.93 8.34
CA GLU A 67 -19.12 6.99 9.01
C GLU A 67 -20.18 6.34 9.89
N ASP A 68 -19.93 6.25 11.20
CA ASP A 68 -21.04 6.17 12.14
C ASP A 68 -21.66 7.57 12.09
N ASP A 69 -22.92 7.68 11.62
CA ASP A 69 -23.76 8.90 11.53
C ASP A 69 -23.80 9.64 12.88
N THR A 70 -22.68 10.23 13.28
CA THR A 70 -22.48 10.92 14.54
C THR A 70 -22.39 12.40 14.21
N ASP A 71 -23.47 13.11 14.49
CA ASP A 71 -23.59 14.59 14.49
C ASP A 71 -22.66 15.27 15.54
N ASP A 72 -21.59 14.60 15.97
CA ASP A 72 -20.68 15.04 17.01
C ASP A 72 -19.28 15.34 16.45
N TRP A 73 -18.87 16.61 16.57
CA TRP A 73 -17.61 17.10 16.03
C TRP A 73 -16.37 16.47 16.71
N GLU A 74 -16.49 15.96 17.94
CA GLU A 74 -15.40 15.29 18.65
C GLU A 74 -15.19 13.87 18.11
N SER A 75 -16.29 13.17 17.78
CA SER A 75 -16.23 11.89 17.05
C SER A 75 -15.56 12.06 15.69
N PHE A 76 -16.02 13.03 14.89
CA PHE A 76 -15.41 13.34 13.60
C PHE A 76 -13.91 13.66 13.71
N ALA A 77 -13.51 14.50 14.68
CA ALA A 77 -12.10 14.84 14.87
C ALA A 77 -11.24 13.66 15.34
N ARG A 78 -11.82 12.73 16.10
CA ARG A 78 -11.15 11.49 16.52
C ARG A 78 -10.99 10.52 15.36
N GLU A 79 -12.02 10.37 14.53
CA GLU A 79 -12.00 9.54 13.33
C GLU A 79 -10.99 10.07 12.31
N ALA A 80 -11.02 11.37 12.01
CA ALA A 80 -10.04 12.00 11.11
C ALA A 80 -8.58 11.83 11.60
N ARG A 81 -8.34 11.88 12.92
CA ARG A 81 -7.01 11.58 13.47
C ARG A 81 -6.61 10.12 13.30
N GLN A 82 -7.57 9.21 13.46
CA GLN A 82 -7.33 7.79 13.24
C GLN A 82 -7.04 7.52 11.75
N GLU A 83 -7.76 8.15 10.84
CA GLU A 83 -7.49 8.08 9.40
C GLU A 83 -6.09 8.60 9.07
N MET A 84 -5.68 9.75 9.63
CA MET A 84 -4.31 10.27 9.44
C MET A 84 -3.22 9.32 9.95
N ASP A 85 -3.41 8.68 11.11
CA ASP A 85 -2.46 7.69 11.65
C ASP A 85 -2.36 6.47 10.72
N VAL A 86 -3.49 5.98 10.20
CA VAL A 86 -3.51 4.86 9.26
C VAL A 86 -2.83 5.25 7.94
N VAL A 87 -3.11 6.45 7.42
CA VAL A 87 -2.46 6.97 6.19
C VAL A 87 -0.95 7.05 6.36
N GLU A 88 -0.46 7.62 7.47
CA GLU A 88 0.98 7.70 7.76
C GLU A 88 1.61 6.31 7.83
N ARG A 89 0.98 5.40 8.59
CA ARG A 89 1.51 4.04 8.79
C ARG A 89 1.49 3.20 7.52
N VAL A 90 0.45 3.30 6.69
CA VAL A 90 0.40 2.65 5.37
C VAL A 90 1.42 3.29 4.44
N GLY A 91 1.61 4.61 4.50
CA GLY A 91 2.68 5.33 3.81
C GLY A 91 4.07 4.79 4.15
N ASP A 92 4.37 4.55 5.43
CA ASP A 92 5.63 3.92 5.86
C ASP A 92 5.80 2.49 5.33
N ILE A 93 4.72 1.69 5.30
CA ILE A 93 4.76 0.34 4.70
C ILE A 93 5.11 0.45 3.22
N LEU A 94 4.47 1.36 2.49
CA LEU A 94 4.77 1.61 1.07
C LEU A 94 6.21 2.11 0.89
N ASP A 95 6.66 3.08 1.67
CA ASP A 95 8.03 3.57 1.56
C ASP A 95 9.04 2.46 1.82
N LYS A 96 8.86 1.68 2.89
CA LYS A 96 9.73 0.55 3.21
C LYS A 96 9.74 -0.53 2.14
N VAL A 97 8.58 -0.93 1.62
CA VAL A 97 8.50 -1.98 0.60
C VAL A 97 9.15 -1.54 -0.71
N PHE A 98 9.03 -0.25 -1.06
CA PHE A 98 9.50 0.27 -2.35
C PHE A 98 10.94 0.81 -2.30
N SER A 99 11.36 1.40 -1.19
CA SER A 99 12.69 2.01 -0.97
C SER A 99 13.74 0.95 -0.66
N ASP A 100 13.39 -0.09 0.10
CA ASP A 100 14.38 -1.03 0.61
C ASP A 100 14.87 -1.97 -0.50
N GLY A 101 14.08 -2.25 -1.56
CA GLY A 101 14.43 -3.18 -2.68
C GLY A 101 14.75 -4.63 -2.27
N THR A 102 15.03 -4.86 -0.99
CA THR A 102 15.62 -6.04 -0.36
C THR A 102 14.58 -7.13 -0.14
N TRP A 103 13.29 -6.77 -0.14
CA TRP A 103 12.20 -7.74 -0.09
C TRP A 103 12.03 -8.51 -1.40
N ALA A 104 12.49 -7.97 -2.54
CA ALA A 104 12.52 -8.76 -3.79
C ALA A 104 13.52 -9.92 -3.72
N GLU A 105 14.60 -9.80 -2.95
CA GLU A 105 15.63 -10.85 -2.84
C GLU A 105 15.28 -11.95 -1.81
N ASN A 106 14.53 -11.64 -0.75
CA ASN A 106 14.25 -12.62 0.32
C ASN A 106 13.02 -13.52 0.13
N THR A 107 12.36 -13.45 -1.03
CA THR A 107 11.18 -14.26 -1.36
C THR A 107 11.36 -14.99 -2.69
N GLU A 108 12.57 -15.50 -2.93
CA GLU A 108 12.72 -16.69 -3.75
C GLU A 108 12.18 -17.89 -2.94
N PRO A 109 11.30 -18.75 -3.50
CA PRO A 109 11.05 -20.02 -2.86
C PRO A 109 12.39 -20.76 -2.81
N ALA A 110 12.85 -21.15 -1.63
CA ALA A 110 13.99 -22.05 -1.50
C ALA A 110 13.70 -23.30 -2.34
N THR A 111 14.28 -23.38 -3.54
CA THR A 111 14.21 -24.57 -4.38
C THR A 111 14.98 -25.66 -3.63
N SER A 112 14.24 -26.58 -3.01
CA SER A 112 14.76 -27.86 -2.52
C SER A 112 14.69 -28.90 -3.62
#